data_AF-A0A2E6XPB4-F1
#
_entry.id   AF-A0A2E6XPB4-F1
#
_cell.length_a   1.000
_cell.length_b   1.000
_cell.length_c   1.000
_cell.angle_alpha   90.00
_cell.angle_beta   90.00
_cell.angle_gamma   90.00
#
_symmetry.space_group_name_H-M   'P 1'
#
loop_
_entity.id
_entity.type
_entity.pdbx_description
1 polymer ?
#
loop_
_entity_poly.entity_id
_entity_poly.type
_entity_poly.pdbx_seq_one_letter_code
_entity_poly.pdbx_strand_id
1 'polypeptide(L)' 'IPFVAVLSELKEFELQEDEVDEILEIPITPLISTQQRNEGSNSKKNSVTYLFKHHKIWGASAKILQKIWH' A
#
# COMPACT_ATOMS: atom_id res chain seq x y z
N ILE A 1 12.53 -5.95 8.27
CA ILE A 1 11.37 -6.64 8.90
C ILE A 1 10.26 -5.59 8.99
N PRO A 2 9.03 -5.86 8.57
CA PRO A 2 7.94 -4.89 8.74
C PRO A 2 7.50 -4.81 10.20
N PHE A 3 7.03 -3.63 10.62
CA PHE A 3 6.43 -3.40 11.93
C PHE A 3 5.01 -2.87 11.74
N VAL A 4 4.11 -3.23 12.66
CA VAL A 4 2.73 -2.75 12.69
C VAL A 4 2.52 -2.01 14.01
N ALA A 5 1.92 -0.83 13.94
CA ALA A 5 1.59 -0.01 15.10
C ALA A 5 0.09 0.26 15.13
N VAL A 6 -0.47 0.35 16.34
CA VAL A 6 -1.83 0.83 16.56
C VAL A 6 -1.71 2.25 17.10
N LEU A 7 -2.30 3.20 16.38
CA LEU A 7 -2.33 4.61 16.78
C LEU A 7 -3.62 4.87 17.57
N SER A 8 -3.53 5.57 18.69
CA SER A 8 -4.69 5.94 19.53
C SER A 8 -5.53 7.06 18.92
N GLU A 9 -4.92 7.87 18.05
CA GLU A 9 -5.53 9.01 17.38
C GLU A 9 -4.85 9.24 16.02
N LEU A 10 -5.58 9.87 15.09
CA LEU A 10 -5.00 10.40 13.86
C LEU A 10 -4.21 11.65 14.20
N LYS A 11 -3.01 11.77 13.63
CA LYS A 11 -2.16 12.95 13.80
C LYS A 11 -2.09 13.71 12.48
N GLU A 12 -2.08 15.03 12.57
CA GLU A 12 -1.68 15.85 11.44
C GLU A 12 -0.18 15.66 11.22
N PHE A 13 0.21 15.48 9.96
CA PHE A 13 1.60 15.28 9.56
C PHE A 13 2.09 16.55 8.85
N GLU A 14 3.22 17.09 9.29
CA GLU A 14 3.96 18.07 8.51
C GLU A 14 4.74 17.32 7.42
N LEU A 15 4.43 17.60 6.16
CA LEU A 15 5.12 16.98 5.02
C LEU A 15 6.55 17.52 4.93
N GLN A 16 7.51 16.61 4.79
CA GLN A 16 8.86 16.94 4.35
C GLN A 16 8.87 16.86 2.83
N GLU A 17 8.56 17.96 2.16
CA GLU A 17 8.32 18.01 0.70
C GLU A 17 9.51 17.51 -0.14
N ASP A 18 10.73 17.58 0.40
CA ASP A 18 11.95 17.06 -0.25
C ASP A 18 11.95 15.52 -0.38
N GLU A 19 11.22 14.82 0.48
CA GLU A 19 11.19 13.34 0.53
C GLU A 19 9.79 12.74 0.31
N VAL A 20 8.73 13.46 0.66
CA VAL A 20 7.36 12.96 0.71
C VAL A 20 6.43 13.86 -0.10
N ASP A 21 5.92 13.31 -1.20
CA ASP A 21 4.96 13.98 -2.09
C ASP A 21 3.56 14.06 -1.46
N GLU A 22 3.06 12.95 -0.88
CA GLU A 22 1.72 12.88 -0.31
C GLU A 22 1.62 11.82 0.80
N ILE A 23 0.73 12.05 1.78
CA ILE A 23 0.30 11.06 2.77
C ILE A 23 -1.14 10.64 2.48
N LEU A 24 -1.35 9.34 2.33
CA LEU A 24 -2.65 8.74 2.03
C LEU A 24 -3.15 7.92 3.23
N GLU A 25 -4.27 8.33 3.80
CA GLU A 25 -5.05 7.50 4.72
C GLU A 25 -5.99 6.59 3.92
N ILE A 26 -5.72 5.28 3.94
CA ILE A 26 -6.44 4.31 3.11
C ILE A 26 -7.16 3.30 4.00
N PRO A 27 -8.50 3.20 3.91
CA PRO A 27 -9.25 2.10 4.53
C PRO A 27 -8.77 0.73 4.01
N ILE A 28 -8.34 -0.13 4.93
CA ILE A 28 -7.72 -1.43 4.59
C ILE A 28 -8.67 -2.34 3.82
N THR A 29 -9.92 -2.50 4.28
CA THR A 29 -10.87 -3.44 3.65
C THR A 29 -11.23 -3.06 2.20
N PRO A 30 -11.58 -1.79 1.89
CA PRO A 30 -11.76 -1.35 0.50
C PRO A 30 -10.48 -1.47 -0.34
N LEU A 31 -9.30 -1.23 0.24
CA LEU A 31 -8.05 -1.36 -0.51
C LEU A 31 -7.81 -2.80 -0.96
N ILE A 32 -8.02 -3.77 -0.07
CA ILE A 32 -7.76 -5.19 -0.35
C ILE A 32 -8.65 -5.72 -1.48
N SER A 33 -9.89 -5.23 -1.60
CA SER A 33 -10.80 -5.64 -2.68
C SER A 33 -10.34 -5.19 -4.07
N THR A 34 -9.41 -4.23 -4.15
CA THR A 34 -8.81 -3.77 -5.41
C THR A 34 -7.64 -4.63 -5.89
N GLN A 35 -7.38 -5.76 -5.23
CA GLN A 35 -6.25 -6.63 -5.55
C GLN A 35 -6.28 -7.09 -7.02
N GLN A 36 -5.18 -6.89 -7.73
CA GLN A 36 -4.99 -7.32 -9.11
C GLN A 36 -3.68 -8.11 -9.25
N ARG A 37 -3.65 -9.01 -10.23
CA ARG A 37 -2.42 -9.66 -10.67
C ARG A 37 -1.67 -8.68 -11.58
N ASN A 38 -0.38 -8.49 -11.33
CA ASN A 38 0.44 -7.63 -12.17
C ASN A 38 0.75 -8.34 -13.50
N GLU A 39 0.21 -7.85 -14.61
CA GLU A 39 0.31 -8.48 -15.94
C GLU A 39 1.53 -8.02 -16.77
N GLY A 40 2.55 -7.44 -16.14
CA GLY A 40 3.76 -7.00 -16.83
C GLY A 40 4.55 -8.15 -17.49
N SER A 41 5.01 -7.94 -18.72
CA SER A 41 5.74 -8.90 -19.57
C SER A 41 7.01 -9.50 -18.95
N ASN A 42 7.59 -8.87 -17.92
CA ASN A 42 8.74 -9.36 -17.16
C ASN A 42 8.34 -10.02 -15.82
N SER A 43 7.13 -10.58 -15.73
CA SER A 43 6.56 -11.07 -14.48
C SER A 43 7.45 -12.12 -13.79
N LYS A 44 8.11 -11.71 -12.70
CA LYS A 44 8.26 -12.59 -11.56
C LYS A 44 6.85 -13.05 -11.22
N LYS A 45 6.52 -14.29 -11.61
CA LYS A 45 5.21 -14.93 -11.41
C LYS A 45 4.73 -14.60 -9.99
N ASN A 46 3.52 -14.02 -9.89
CA ASN A 46 2.83 -13.67 -8.64
C ASN A 46 3.18 -12.30 -8.01
N SER A 47 3.44 -11.25 -8.79
CA SER A 47 3.35 -9.89 -8.21
C SER A 47 1.89 -9.43 -8.11
N VAL A 48 1.50 -9.01 -6.91
CA VAL A 48 0.19 -8.46 -6.57
C VAL A 48 0.26 -6.94 -6.57
N THR A 49 -0.81 -6.29 -7.02
CA THR A 49 -0.96 -4.83 -6.95
C THR A 49 -2.31 -4.45 -6.37
N TYR A 50 -2.40 -3.28 -5.74
CA TYR A 50 -3.64 -2.69 -5.25
C TYR A 50 -3.79 -1.29 -5.85
N LEU A 51 -5.02 -0.83 -6.00
CA LEU A 51 -5.36 0.48 -6.57
C LEU A 51 -6.11 1.32 -5.54
N PHE A 52 -5.77 2.59 -5.44
CA PHE A 52 -6.51 3.54 -4.64
C PHE A 52 -6.52 4.90 -5.34
N LYS A 53 -7.70 5.36 -5.77
CA LYS A 53 -7.84 6.56 -6.62
C LYS A 53 -6.90 6.45 -7.83
N HIS A 54 -5.94 7.38 -7.96
CA HIS A 54 -4.95 7.42 -9.04
C HIS A 54 -3.62 6.73 -8.66
N HIS A 55 -3.49 6.16 -7.45
CA HIS A 55 -2.28 5.53 -6.98
C HIS A 55 -2.31 4.02 -7.20
N LYS A 56 -1.13 3.48 -7.54
CA LYS A 56 -0.88 2.04 -7.67
C LYS A 56 0.11 1.61 -6.59
N ILE A 57 -0.28 0.63 -5.77
CA ILE A 57 0.56 0.06 -4.72
C ILE A 57 1.09 -1.28 -5.19
N TRP A 58 2.42 -1.45 -5.15
CA TRP A 58 3.12 -2.62 -5.71
C TRP A 58 4.39 -2.93 -4.91
N GLY A 59 5.14 -3.95 -5.34
CA GLY A 59 6.45 -4.27 -4.76
C GLY A 59 6.38 -4.80 -3.32
N ALA A 60 7.23 -4.29 -2.44
CA ALA A 60 7.28 -4.73 -1.04
C ALA A 60 6.02 -4.34 -0.25
N SER A 61 5.49 -3.14 -0.49
CA SER A 61 4.28 -2.65 0.20
C SER A 61 3.06 -3.53 -0.10
N ALA A 62 2.85 -3.91 -1.36
CA ALA A 62 1.77 -4.84 -1.71
C ALA A 62 1.94 -6.22 -1.06
N LYS A 63 3.17 -6.72 -0.92
CA LYS A 63 3.43 -7.99 -0.22
C LYS A 63 3.15 -7.90 1.28
N ILE A 64 3.40 -6.75 1.90
CA ILE A 64 3.06 -6.51 3.32
C ILE A 64 1.54 -6.52 3.48
N LEU A 65 0.80 -5.78 2.63
CA LEU A 65 -0.66 -5.76 2.64
C LEU A 65 -1.26 -7.17 2.48
N GLN A 66 -0.72 -7.97 1.55
CA GLN A 66 -1.16 -9.34 1.35
C GLN A 66 -1.01 -10.21 2.61
N LYS A 67 0.04 -10.00 3.40
CA LYS A 67 0.32 -10.73 4.65
C LYS A 67 -0.46 -10.23 5.87
N ILE A 68 -0.99 -9.01 5.83
CA ILE A 68 -1.82 -8.48 6.92
C ILE A 68 -3.23 -9.07 6.84
N TRP A 69 -3.69 -9.40 5.63
CA TRP A 69 -5.03 -9.93 5.40
C TRP A 69 -5.13 -11.47 5.35
N HIS A 70 -4.07 -12.15 4.88
CA HIS A 70 -3.96 -13.61 4.85
C HIS A 70 -3.24 -14.14 6.09
#